data_AF-A0A519QXH9-F1
#
_entry.id   AF-A0A519QXH9-F1
#
_cell.length_a   1.000
_cell.length_b   1.000
_cell.length_c   1.000
_cell.angle_alpha   90.00
_cell.angle_beta   90.00
_cell.angle_gamma   90.00
#
_symmetry.space_group_name_H-M   'P 1'
#
loop_
_entity.id
_entity.type
_entity.pdbx_description
1 polymer ?
#
loop_
_entity_poly.entity_id
_entity_poly.type
_entity_poly.pdbx_seq_one_letter_code
_entity_poly.pdbx_strand_id
1 'polypeptide(L)'
;MDETEVRLLSPTLLDLKASRHAATVTSFFETTIEPVCRDIAFRLEQVGSRSGQGNAWHELRVTQMVSHQSFAMMLASLWERAFAEHLSDLIRTTLSSTEERKEHDGFQRQIKTGRWRSFEQAFVRVHGFEMALIPMFEELKILHLLCSVLRHGEGDSAKILRKKADWLFMEEAELRDIWDYFLESVEEFSVGKLDIRLEHLARFRDAVVAYWDMIDSGRFAPSLEA
;
A
#
# COMPACT_ATOMS: atom_id res chain seq x y z
N MET A 1 28.89 34.39 18.89
CA MET A 1 28.16 33.97 17.68
C MET A 1 28.28 32.48 17.66
N ASP A 2 27.19 31.82 18.00
CA ASP A 2 27.11 30.38 18.22
C ASP A 2 26.91 29.72 16.85
N GLU A 3 27.91 28.98 16.40
CA GLU A 3 27.83 28.15 15.20
C GLU A 3 26.97 26.95 15.56
N THR A 4 25.67 27.06 15.32
CA THR A 4 24.76 25.92 15.31
C THR A 4 25.14 25.05 14.13
N GLU A 5 26.15 24.21 14.34
CA GLU A 5 26.59 23.15 13.46
C GLU A 5 25.38 22.24 13.23
N VAL A 6 24.67 22.48 12.12
CA VAL A 6 23.63 21.59 11.61
C VAL A 6 24.36 20.29 11.31
N ARG A 7 24.35 19.37 12.28
CA ARG A 7 24.81 18.00 12.10
C ARG A 7 23.97 17.39 10.99
N LEU A 8 24.47 17.48 9.77
CA LEU A 8 24.11 16.60 8.67
C LEU A 8 24.29 15.18 9.19
N LEU A 9 23.18 14.57 9.61
CA LEU A 9 23.15 13.16 9.98
C LEU A 9 23.79 12.39 8.82
N SER A 10 24.73 11.49 9.12
CA SER A 10 25.39 10.71 8.08
C SER A 10 24.30 9.97 7.28
N PRO A 11 24.15 10.22 5.97
CA PRO A 11 23.14 9.58 5.11
C PRO A 11 23.13 8.05 5.24
N THR A 12 24.32 7.49 5.49
CA THR A 12 24.68 6.07 5.47
C THR A 12 23.81 5.10 6.29
N LEU A 13 23.21 5.52 7.41
CA LEU A 13 22.42 4.62 8.28
C LEU A 13 20.93 4.58 7.94
N LEU A 14 20.40 5.65 7.36
CA LEU A 14 19.01 5.74 6.90
C LEU A 14 18.86 5.05 5.53
N ASP A 15 19.86 5.20 4.67
CA ASP A 15 19.95 4.56 3.33
C ASP A 15 19.89 3.02 3.44
N LEU A 16 20.64 2.43 4.38
CA LEU A 16 20.66 0.97 4.59
C LEU A 16 19.32 0.36 5.03
N LYS A 17 18.40 1.13 5.62
CA LYS A 17 17.05 0.63 5.98
C LYS A 17 16.08 0.74 4.81
N ALA A 18 16.11 1.83 4.06
CA ALA A 18 15.23 2.06 2.92
C ALA A 18 15.42 0.99 1.82
N SER A 19 16.67 0.74 1.42
CA SER A 19 17.03 -0.32 0.47
C SER A 19 16.57 -1.72 0.90
N ARG A 20 16.60 -2.02 2.21
CA ARG A 20 16.07 -3.29 2.76
C ARG A 20 14.56 -3.41 2.61
N HIS A 21 13.81 -2.32 2.73
CA HIS A 21 12.34 -2.35 2.59
C HIS A 21 11.94 -2.63 1.13
N ALA A 22 12.58 -1.97 0.16
CA ALA A 22 12.38 -2.25 -1.27
C ALA A 22 12.68 -3.72 -1.60
N ALA A 23 13.84 -4.23 -1.16
CA ALA A 23 14.25 -5.62 -1.37
C ALA A 23 13.29 -6.62 -0.70
N THR A 24 12.83 -6.34 0.52
CA THR A 24 11.90 -7.21 1.25
C THR A 24 10.56 -7.33 0.51
N VAL A 25 10.00 -6.21 0.05
CA VAL A 25 8.71 -6.21 -0.65
C VAL A 25 8.83 -6.91 -2.01
N THR A 26 9.92 -6.66 -2.74
CA THR A 26 10.24 -7.35 -4.00
C THR A 26 10.36 -8.86 -3.78
N SER A 27 11.16 -9.28 -2.81
CA SER A 27 11.35 -10.70 -2.50
C SER A 27 10.04 -11.37 -2.07
N PHE A 28 9.24 -10.72 -1.21
CA PHE A 28 7.95 -11.26 -0.79
C PHE A 28 6.99 -11.44 -1.99
N PHE A 29 6.97 -10.47 -2.90
CA PHE A 29 6.15 -10.54 -4.09
C PHE A 29 6.56 -11.72 -4.99
N GLU A 30 7.84 -11.79 -5.35
CA GLU A 30 8.36 -12.76 -6.32
C GLU A 30 8.39 -14.20 -5.80
N THR A 31 8.61 -14.37 -4.49
CA THR A 31 8.73 -15.70 -3.88
C THR A 31 7.41 -16.24 -3.32
N THR A 32 6.43 -15.37 -3.04
CA THR A 32 5.17 -15.77 -2.39
C THR A 32 3.95 -15.35 -3.20
N ILE A 33 3.75 -14.05 -3.44
CA ILE A 33 2.51 -13.54 -4.04
C ILE A 33 2.35 -14.07 -5.47
N GLU A 34 3.33 -13.80 -6.32
CA GLU A 34 3.25 -14.13 -7.74
C GLU A 34 3.10 -15.64 -8.00
N PRO A 35 3.90 -16.54 -7.37
CA PRO A 35 3.73 -17.98 -7.55
C PRO A 35 2.35 -18.48 -7.14
N VAL A 36 1.81 -18.00 -6.00
CA VAL A 36 0.48 -18.41 -5.53
C VAL A 36 -0.62 -17.92 -6.47
N CYS A 37 -0.57 -16.66 -6.91
CA CYS A 37 -1.51 -16.12 -7.88
C CYS A 37 -1.51 -16.90 -9.19
N ARG A 38 -0.32 -17.26 -9.70
CA ARG A 38 -0.16 -18.02 -10.94
C ARG A 38 -0.67 -19.46 -10.81
N ASP A 39 -0.42 -20.13 -9.68
CA ASP A 39 -0.94 -21.48 -9.43
C ASP A 39 -2.48 -21.49 -9.36
N ILE A 40 -3.09 -20.51 -8.68
CA ILE A 40 -4.56 -20.40 -8.63
C ILE A 40 -5.12 -20.14 -10.03
N ALA A 41 -4.54 -19.22 -10.81
CA ALA A 41 -4.96 -18.93 -12.17
C ALA A 41 -4.88 -20.17 -13.08
N PHE A 42 -3.77 -20.90 -13.02
CA PHE A 42 -3.58 -22.15 -13.77
C PHE A 42 -4.63 -23.20 -13.41
N ARG A 43 -4.97 -23.35 -12.13
CA ARG A 43 -6.02 -24.29 -11.68
C ARG A 43 -7.41 -23.85 -12.15
N LEU A 44 -7.70 -22.56 -12.18
CA LEU A 44 -8.98 -22.02 -12.70
C LEU A 44 -9.15 -22.38 -14.18
N GLU A 45 -8.10 -22.23 -14.99
CA GLU A 45 -8.10 -22.63 -16.40
C GLU A 45 -8.38 -24.13 -16.56
N GLN A 46 -7.73 -24.97 -15.75
CA GLN A 46 -7.95 -26.43 -15.79
C GLN A 46 -9.38 -26.82 -15.44
N VAL A 47 -9.95 -26.25 -14.38
CA VAL A 47 -11.32 -26.57 -13.95
C VAL A 47 -12.35 -26.02 -14.95
N GLY A 48 -12.14 -24.81 -15.47
CA GLY A 48 -13.03 -24.19 -16.45
C GLY A 48 -13.11 -24.95 -17.78
N SER A 49 -12.04 -25.66 -18.15
CA SER A 49 -12.01 -26.49 -19.37
C SER A 49 -12.84 -27.79 -19.29
N ARG A 50 -13.32 -28.18 -18.11
CA ARG A 50 -14.03 -29.44 -17.88
C ARG A 50 -15.53 -29.22 -17.75
N SER A 51 -16.32 -29.86 -18.60
CA SER A 51 -17.78 -29.83 -18.52
C SER A 51 -18.30 -30.37 -17.18
N GLY A 52 -19.17 -29.62 -16.50
CA GLY A 52 -19.86 -30.07 -15.28
C GLY A 52 -19.17 -29.75 -13.94
N GLN A 53 -18.11 -28.94 -13.93
CA GLN A 53 -17.37 -28.56 -12.71
C GLN A 53 -17.66 -27.13 -12.20
N GLY A 54 -18.83 -26.57 -12.52
CA GLY A 54 -19.18 -25.19 -12.16
C GLY A 54 -18.91 -24.83 -10.70
N ASN A 55 -19.34 -25.69 -9.77
CA ASN A 55 -19.15 -25.47 -8.32
C ASN A 55 -17.67 -25.36 -7.92
N ALA A 56 -16.83 -26.26 -8.41
CA ALA A 56 -15.40 -26.26 -8.10
C ALA A 56 -14.68 -25.03 -8.69
N TRP A 57 -15.12 -24.57 -9.87
CA TRP A 57 -14.59 -23.35 -10.47
C TRP A 57 -14.92 -22.12 -9.61
N HIS A 58 -16.18 -22.01 -9.19
CA HIS A 58 -16.67 -20.92 -8.34
C HIS A 58 -15.94 -20.84 -6.99
N GLU A 59 -15.77 -21.98 -6.29
CA GLU A 59 -15.02 -22.05 -5.03
C GLU A 59 -13.56 -21.60 -5.20
N LEU A 60 -12.92 -22.02 -6.29
CA LEU A 60 -11.54 -21.62 -6.60
C LEU A 60 -11.45 -20.13 -6.97
N ARG A 61 -12.47 -19.57 -7.63
CA ARG A 61 -12.53 -18.14 -7.97
C ARG A 61 -12.67 -17.28 -6.71
N VAL A 62 -13.50 -17.69 -5.75
CA VAL A 62 -13.58 -17.03 -4.43
C VAL A 62 -12.24 -17.11 -3.72
N THR A 63 -11.57 -18.27 -3.75
CA THR A 63 -10.24 -18.44 -3.18
C THR A 63 -9.23 -17.47 -3.80
N GLN A 64 -9.26 -17.29 -5.13
CA GLN A 64 -8.43 -16.32 -5.83
C GLN A 64 -8.66 -14.89 -5.33
N MET A 65 -9.92 -14.46 -5.29
CA MET A 65 -10.28 -13.11 -4.88
C MET A 65 -9.83 -12.81 -3.46
N VAL A 66 -10.15 -13.70 -2.50
CA VAL A 66 -9.76 -13.54 -1.09
C VAL A 66 -8.24 -13.54 -0.94
N SER A 67 -7.53 -14.40 -1.68
CA SER A 67 -6.06 -14.45 -1.66
C SER A 67 -5.46 -13.14 -2.16
N HIS A 68 -5.95 -12.61 -3.28
CA HIS A 68 -5.43 -11.36 -3.86
C HIS A 68 -5.73 -10.15 -2.96
N GLN A 69 -6.93 -10.09 -2.37
CA GLN A 69 -7.28 -9.09 -1.35
C GLN A 69 -6.35 -9.17 -0.13
N SER A 70 -6.04 -10.38 0.34
CA SER A 70 -5.10 -10.59 1.44
C SER A 70 -3.69 -10.12 1.08
N PHE A 71 -3.22 -10.41 -0.13
CA PHE A 71 -1.91 -9.95 -0.59
C PHE A 71 -1.83 -8.42 -0.72
N ALA A 72 -2.88 -7.75 -1.20
CA ALA A 72 -2.92 -6.29 -1.22
C ALA A 72 -2.82 -5.70 0.20
N MET A 73 -3.54 -6.27 1.19
CA MET A 73 -3.41 -5.85 2.59
C MET A 73 -2.01 -6.08 3.15
N MET A 74 -1.36 -7.19 2.79
CA MET A 74 0.01 -7.49 3.22
C MET A 74 1.01 -6.48 2.65
N LEU A 75 0.93 -6.16 1.35
CA LEU A 75 1.76 -5.12 0.72
C LEU A 75 1.56 -3.76 1.39
N ALA A 76 0.30 -3.35 1.60
CA ALA A 76 -0.04 -2.12 2.30
C ALA A 76 0.55 -2.11 3.72
N SER A 77 0.39 -3.20 4.47
CA SER A 77 0.87 -3.31 5.84
C SER A 77 2.39 -3.28 5.96
N LEU A 78 3.10 -3.92 5.03
CA LEU A 78 4.57 -3.89 4.98
C LEU A 78 5.07 -2.46 4.79
N TRP A 79 4.49 -1.74 3.83
CA TRP A 79 4.86 -0.35 3.58
C TRP A 79 4.43 0.59 4.70
N GLU A 80 3.17 0.54 5.17
CA GLU A 80 2.66 1.42 6.25
C GLU A 80 3.51 1.31 7.52
N ARG A 81 3.92 0.09 7.89
CA ARG A 81 4.77 -0.15 9.07
C ARG A 81 6.17 0.42 8.88
N ALA A 82 6.82 0.09 7.77
CA ALA A 82 8.17 0.59 7.47
C ALA A 82 8.17 2.13 7.36
N PHE A 83 7.15 2.70 6.74
CA PHE A 83 6.96 4.14 6.62
C PHE A 83 6.77 4.83 7.97
N ALA A 84 5.91 4.26 8.82
CA ALA A 84 5.68 4.74 10.18
C ALA A 84 6.96 4.72 11.03
N GLU A 85 7.74 3.63 10.95
CA GLU A 85 9.02 3.47 11.65
C GLU A 85 10.04 4.49 11.15
N HIS A 86 10.19 4.62 9.83
CA HIS A 86 11.09 5.57 9.18
C HIS A 86 10.80 7.02 9.58
N LEU A 87 9.54 7.46 9.46
CA LEU A 87 9.15 8.82 9.86
C LEU A 87 9.37 9.04 11.36
N SER A 88 9.06 8.06 12.20
CA SER A 88 9.26 8.18 13.65
C SER A 88 10.75 8.34 14.00
N ASP A 89 11.62 7.57 13.34
CA ASP A 89 13.08 7.68 13.51
C ASP A 89 13.58 9.06 13.06
N LEU A 90 13.14 9.52 11.89
CA LEU A 90 13.51 10.82 11.34
C LEU A 90 13.04 11.99 12.21
N ILE A 91 11.80 11.98 12.70
CA ILE A 91 11.29 12.98 13.65
C ILE A 91 12.17 13.03 14.90
N ARG A 92 12.53 11.86 15.45
CA ARG A 92 13.36 11.75 16.65
C ARG A 92 14.77 12.30 16.44
N THR A 93 15.35 12.12 15.25
CA THR A 93 16.72 12.55 14.96
C THR A 93 16.83 14.00 14.47
N THR A 94 15.83 14.49 13.73
CA THR A 94 15.88 15.80 13.07
C THR A 94 15.33 16.92 13.95
N LEU A 95 14.32 16.66 14.77
CA LEU A 95 13.75 17.68 15.65
C LEU A 95 14.58 17.82 16.93
N SER A 96 15.11 19.02 17.13
CA SER A 96 16.15 19.30 18.13
C SER A 96 15.58 19.65 19.51
N SER A 97 14.37 20.21 19.58
CA SER A 97 13.78 20.63 20.85
C SER A 97 12.80 19.61 21.44
N THR A 98 12.78 19.53 22.78
CA THR A 98 11.86 18.66 23.52
C THR A 98 10.39 19.06 23.30
N GLU A 99 10.11 20.34 23.05
CA GLU A 99 8.74 20.83 22.79
C GLU A 99 8.25 20.47 21.38
N GLU A 100 9.10 20.58 20.34
CA GLU A 100 8.75 20.04 19.01
C GLU A 100 8.50 18.53 19.09
N ARG A 101 9.34 17.78 19.81
CA ARG A 101 9.12 16.33 19.99
C ARG A 101 7.80 16.02 20.70
N LYS A 102 7.40 16.79 21.72
CA LYS A 102 6.14 16.59 22.45
C LYS A 102 4.90 16.88 21.60
N GLU A 103 4.94 17.90 20.74
CA GLU A 103 3.87 18.13 19.75
C GLU A 103 3.72 16.91 18.81
N HIS A 104 4.80 16.17 18.58
CA HIS A 104 4.86 15.03 17.67
C HIS A 104 4.73 13.64 18.30
N ASP A 105 4.70 13.53 19.63
CA ASP A 105 4.29 12.29 20.31
C ASP A 105 2.85 11.90 19.93
N GLY A 106 2.01 12.90 19.67
CA GLY A 106 0.69 12.72 19.08
C GLY A 106 0.75 12.19 17.64
N PHE A 107 1.76 12.58 16.86
CA PHE A 107 1.96 12.10 15.49
C PHE A 107 2.36 10.63 15.44
N GLN A 108 3.28 10.15 16.30
CA GLN A 108 3.60 8.73 16.36
C GLN A 108 2.36 7.88 16.67
N ARG A 109 1.47 8.38 17.53
CA ARG A 109 0.18 7.74 17.82
C ARG A 109 -0.77 7.83 16.62
N GLN A 110 -0.86 8.97 15.93
CA GLN A 110 -1.72 9.17 14.77
C GLN A 110 -1.30 8.34 13.55
N ILE A 111 0.01 8.20 13.37
CA ILE A 111 0.68 7.30 12.43
C ILE A 111 0.24 5.86 12.72
N LYS A 112 0.29 5.44 14.00
CA LYS A 112 -0.24 4.13 14.43
C LYS A 112 -1.75 3.98 14.25
N THR A 113 -2.52 5.07 14.28
CA THR A 113 -3.98 5.05 14.00
C THR A 113 -4.33 5.24 12.52
N GLY A 114 -3.35 5.33 11.61
CA GLY A 114 -3.62 5.35 10.17
C GLY A 114 -4.18 6.65 9.60
N ARG A 115 -3.99 7.82 10.26
CA ARG A 115 -4.52 9.09 9.73
C ARG A 115 -3.64 9.64 8.59
N TRP A 116 -4.04 9.36 7.34
CA TRP A 116 -3.30 9.73 6.12
C TRP A 116 -2.79 11.18 6.06
N ARG A 117 -3.65 12.16 6.35
CA ARG A 117 -3.26 13.59 6.31
C ARG A 117 -2.14 13.93 7.29
N SER A 118 -2.13 13.28 8.45
CA SER A 118 -1.06 13.47 9.44
C SER A 118 0.27 12.91 8.92
N PHE A 119 0.25 11.82 8.15
CA PHE A 119 1.45 11.29 7.51
C PHE A 119 2.05 12.25 6.49
N GLU A 120 1.23 12.81 5.59
CA GLU A 120 1.70 13.74 4.56
C GLU A 120 2.34 14.99 5.19
N GLN A 121 1.72 15.55 6.24
CA GLN A 121 2.25 16.71 6.96
C GLN A 121 3.59 16.40 7.66
N ALA A 122 3.68 15.25 8.32
CA ALA A 122 4.92 14.82 8.97
C ALA A 122 6.03 14.59 7.94
N PHE A 123 5.70 13.99 6.80
CA PHE A 123 6.64 13.76 5.71
C PHE A 123 7.22 15.09 5.20
N VAL A 124 6.38 16.05 4.82
CA VAL A 124 6.82 17.37 4.34
C VAL A 124 7.74 18.05 5.34
N ARG A 125 7.41 17.97 6.64
CA ARG A 125 8.19 18.63 7.68
C ARG A 125 9.60 18.06 7.81
N VAL A 126 9.77 16.74 7.67
CA VAL A 126 11.08 16.12 7.89
C VAL A 126 11.89 15.99 6.60
N HIS A 127 11.22 15.77 5.46
CA HIS A 127 11.89 15.64 4.17
C HIS A 127 12.00 16.96 3.41
N GLY A 128 11.20 17.97 3.75
CA GLY A 128 11.22 19.29 3.10
C GLY A 128 10.49 19.35 1.76
N PHE A 129 9.78 18.28 1.35
CA PHE A 129 9.05 18.23 0.08
C PHE A 129 7.75 17.41 0.19
N GLU A 130 6.84 17.60 -0.76
CA GLU A 130 5.54 16.92 -0.79
C GLU A 130 5.64 15.48 -1.29
N MET A 131 4.93 14.55 -0.64
CA MET A 131 4.87 13.15 -1.08
C MET A 131 4.34 13.00 -2.52
N ALA A 132 3.59 13.97 -3.03
CA ALA A 132 3.12 14.01 -4.41
C ALA A 132 4.25 14.01 -5.46
N LEU A 133 5.47 14.37 -5.06
CA LEU A 133 6.65 14.31 -5.92
C LEU A 133 7.26 12.91 -6.02
N ILE A 134 6.81 11.97 -5.18
CA ILE A 134 7.31 10.59 -5.20
C ILE A 134 6.73 9.86 -6.41
N PRO A 135 7.55 9.13 -7.19
CA PRO A 135 7.07 8.32 -8.29
C PRO A 135 6.00 7.33 -7.80
N MET A 136 4.92 7.20 -8.57
CA MET A 136 3.81 6.28 -8.27
C MET A 136 3.12 6.55 -6.91
N PHE A 137 3.14 7.79 -6.42
CA PHE A 137 2.49 8.13 -5.16
C PHE A 137 0.97 7.93 -5.18
N GLU A 138 0.30 8.16 -6.31
CA GLU A 138 -1.15 7.91 -6.40
C GLU A 138 -1.48 6.42 -6.24
N GLU A 139 -0.63 5.51 -6.71
CA GLU A 139 -0.77 4.08 -6.49
C GLU A 139 -0.66 3.72 -5.01
N LEU A 140 0.24 4.36 -4.25
CA LEU A 140 0.33 4.18 -2.79
C LEU A 140 -0.93 4.69 -2.08
N LYS A 141 -1.50 5.80 -2.55
CA LYS A 141 -2.78 6.31 -2.02
C LYS A 141 -3.93 5.36 -2.31
N ILE A 142 -3.97 4.78 -3.52
CA ILE A 142 -4.95 3.75 -3.87
C ILE A 142 -4.76 2.51 -3.01
N LEU A 143 -3.51 2.06 -2.78
CA LEU A 143 -3.20 0.91 -1.93
C LEU A 143 -3.66 1.14 -0.47
N HIS A 144 -3.41 2.33 0.09
CA HIS A 144 -3.88 2.71 1.42
C HIS A 144 -5.41 2.71 1.51
N LEU A 145 -6.10 3.33 0.53
CA LEU A 145 -7.55 3.33 0.44
C LEU A 145 -8.12 1.92 0.31
N LEU A 146 -7.53 1.08 -0.54
CA LEU A 146 -7.90 -0.31 -0.71
C LEU A 146 -7.78 -1.08 0.61
N CYS A 147 -6.68 -0.91 1.34
CA CYS A 147 -6.49 -1.54 2.65
C CYS A 147 -7.50 -1.03 3.70
N SER A 148 -7.89 0.25 3.63
CA SER A 148 -8.96 0.79 4.49
C SER A 148 -10.31 0.13 4.18
N VAL A 149 -10.65 -0.03 2.89
CA VAL A 149 -11.88 -0.70 2.44
C VAL A 149 -11.89 -2.17 2.84
N LEU A 150 -10.78 -2.90 2.65
CA LEU A 150 -10.68 -4.30 3.03
C LEU A 150 -10.79 -4.53 4.55
N ARG A 151 -10.30 -3.58 5.37
CA ARG A 151 -10.36 -3.67 6.84
C ARG A 151 -11.73 -3.29 7.42
N HIS A 152 -12.37 -2.27 6.86
CA HIS A 152 -13.55 -1.63 7.46
C HIS A 152 -14.83 -1.84 6.67
N GLY A 153 -14.75 -2.45 5.49
CA GLY A 153 -15.88 -2.70 4.62
C GLY A 153 -16.32 -1.46 3.85
N GLU A 154 -17.63 -1.32 3.72
CA GLU A 154 -18.27 -0.27 2.95
C GLU A 154 -18.26 1.08 3.70
N GLY A 155 -18.14 2.18 2.96
CA GLY A 155 -18.10 3.52 3.54
C GLY A 155 -17.51 4.56 2.60
N ASP A 156 -17.08 5.71 3.14
CA ASP A 156 -16.53 6.79 2.33
C ASP A 156 -15.24 6.39 1.61
N SER A 157 -14.38 5.57 2.24
CA SER A 157 -13.20 5.00 1.58
C SER A 157 -13.56 4.18 0.34
N ALA A 158 -14.65 3.41 0.38
CA ALA A 158 -15.09 2.58 -0.75
C ALA A 158 -15.60 3.45 -1.91
N LYS A 159 -16.37 4.50 -1.60
CA LYS A 159 -16.83 5.49 -2.60
C LYS A 159 -15.66 6.21 -3.27
N ILE A 160 -14.66 6.62 -2.48
CA ILE A 160 -13.46 7.28 -2.98
C ILE A 160 -12.64 6.31 -3.84
N LEU A 161 -12.46 5.06 -3.39
CA LEU A 161 -11.74 4.03 -4.12
C LEU A 161 -12.39 3.75 -5.47
N ARG A 162 -13.72 3.55 -5.53
CA ARG A 162 -14.47 3.34 -6.77
C ARG A 162 -14.28 4.48 -7.76
N LYS A 163 -14.26 5.74 -7.29
CA LYS A 163 -14.05 6.91 -8.14
C LYS A 163 -12.62 7.01 -8.68
N LYS A 164 -11.62 6.60 -7.89
CA LYS A 164 -10.19 6.73 -8.22
C LYS A 164 -9.60 5.52 -8.94
N ALA A 165 -10.18 4.34 -8.71
CA ALA A 165 -9.66 3.06 -9.15
C ALA A 165 -10.82 2.08 -9.38
N ASP A 166 -11.72 2.43 -10.29
CA ASP A 166 -12.82 1.57 -10.75
C ASP A 166 -12.31 0.24 -11.33
N TRP A 167 -11.13 0.24 -11.93
CA TRP A 167 -10.40 -0.94 -12.42
C TRP A 167 -10.07 -2.01 -11.35
N LEU A 168 -10.23 -1.71 -10.06
CA LEU A 168 -10.10 -2.71 -8.98
C LEU A 168 -11.37 -3.53 -8.74
N PHE A 169 -12.47 -3.20 -9.43
CA PHE A 169 -13.75 -3.84 -9.22
C PHE A 169 -14.15 -4.66 -10.43
N MET A 170 -14.87 -5.75 -10.19
CA MET A 170 -15.47 -6.56 -11.25
C MET A 170 -16.47 -5.77 -12.08
N GLU A 171 -16.56 -6.14 -13.35
CA GLU A 171 -17.62 -5.67 -14.23
C GLU A 171 -18.97 -6.30 -13.86
N GLU A 172 -20.07 -5.57 -14.11
CA GLU A 172 -21.42 -6.05 -13.80
C GLU A 172 -21.82 -7.35 -14.51
N ALA A 173 -21.20 -7.65 -15.65
CA ALA A 173 -21.43 -8.90 -16.36
C ALA A 173 -20.82 -10.10 -15.61
N GLU A 174 -19.56 -9.98 -15.17
CA GLU A 174 -18.85 -11.00 -14.39
C GLU A 174 -19.51 -11.24 -13.02
N LEU A 175 -20.07 -10.18 -12.43
CA LEU A 175 -20.77 -10.27 -11.16
C LEU A 175 -22.01 -11.16 -11.24
N ARG A 176 -22.80 -11.13 -12.32
CA ARG A 176 -24.04 -11.93 -12.43
C ARG A 176 -23.77 -13.43 -12.37
N ASP A 177 -22.75 -13.89 -13.10
CA ASP A 177 -22.44 -15.33 -13.18
C ASP A 177 -21.92 -15.89 -11.84
N ILE A 178 -21.18 -15.09 -11.07
CA ILE A 178 -20.60 -15.50 -9.77
C ILE A 178 -21.62 -15.35 -8.64
N TRP A 179 -22.48 -14.33 -8.67
CA TRP A 179 -23.41 -14.01 -7.58
C TRP A 179 -24.63 -14.89 -7.54
N ASP A 180 -25.16 -15.26 -8.71
CA ASP A 180 -26.28 -16.20 -8.83
C ASP A 180 -25.95 -17.55 -8.17
N TYR A 181 -24.66 -17.87 -8.02
CA TYR A 181 -24.19 -19.08 -7.34
C TYR A 181 -23.95 -18.92 -5.83
N PHE A 182 -23.57 -17.72 -5.33
CA PHE A 182 -23.13 -17.57 -3.93
C PHE A 182 -24.03 -16.73 -3.02
N LEU A 183 -24.78 -15.73 -3.50
CA LEU A 183 -25.33 -14.71 -2.59
C LEU A 183 -26.70 -14.14 -3.05
N GLU A 184 -27.78 -14.54 -2.38
CA GLU A 184 -29.15 -14.01 -2.57
C GLU A 184 -29.32 -12.53 -2.16
N SER A 185 -28.35 -11.91 -1.49
CA SER A 185 -28.47 -10.51 -1.08
C SER A 185 -27.12 -9.88 -0.78
N VAL A 186 -26.59 -9.06 -1.67
CA VAL A 186 -25.52 -8.15 -1.28
C VAL A 186 -25.71 -6.81 -1.94
N GLU A 187 -25.48 -5.80 -1.12
CA GLU A 187 -25.57 -4.39 -1.46
C GLU A 187 -24.66 -4.02 -2.64
N GLU A 188 -25.02 -2.91 -3.27
CA GLU A 188 -24.41 -2.43 -4.51
C GLU A 188 -22.90 -2.12 -4.35
N PHE A 189 -22.38 -2.03 -3.12
CA PHE A 189 -21.03 -1.52 -2.79
C PHE A 189 -20.13 -2.46 -1.97
N SER A 190 -20.33 -3.77 -2.07
CA SER A 190 -19.55 -4.72 -1.27
C SER A 190 -18.09 -4.88 -1.65
N VAL A 191 -17.25 -5.06 -0.62
CA VAL A 191 -15.88 -5.61 -0.71
C VAL A 191 -15.84 -6.88 -1.58
N GLY A 192 -16.94 -7.64 -1.60
CA GLY A 192 -17.10 -8.81 -2.45
C GLY A 192 -17.01 -8.52 -3.96
N LYS A 193 -17.06 -7.26 -4.40
CA LYS A 193 -16.92 -6.84 -5.80
C LYS A 193 -15.49 -6.50 -6.21
N LEU A 194 -14.51 -6.54 -5.30
CA LEU A 194 -13.11 -6.25 -5.62
C LEU A 194 -12.47 -7.43 -6.34
N ASP A 195 -12.00 -7.21 -7.57
CA ASP A 195 -11.19 -8.14 -8.36
C ASP A 195 -9.80 -7.56 -8.55
N ILE A 196 -8.99 -7.76 -7.51
CA ILE A 196 -7.58 -7.39 -7.55
C ILE A 196 -6.87 -8.46 -8.38
N ARG A 197 -6.23 -8.08 -9.48
CA ARG A 197 -5.48 -8.99 -10.35
C ARG A 197 -3.99 -9.00 -10.00
N LEU A 198 -3.25 -9.96 -10.51
CA LEU A 198 -1.80 -10.06 -10.25
C LEU A 198 -1.06 -8.80 -10.72
N GLU A 199 -1.49 -8.22 -11.84
CA GLU A 199 -0.94 -7.00 -12.41
C GLU A 199 -1.18 -5.79 -11.50
N HIS A 200 -2.32 -5.77 -10.79
CA HIS A 200 -2.64 -4.73 -9.81
C HIS A 200 -1.70 -4.85 -8.59
N LEU A 201 -1.48 -6.08 -8.10
CA LEU A 201 -0.54 -6.34 -7.02
C LEU A 201 0.90 -5.97 -7.41
N ALA A 202 1.31 -6.28 -8.65
CA ALA A 202 2.62 -5.91 -9.19
C ALA A 202 2.78 -4.38 -9.23
N ARG A 203 1.76 -3.66 -9.71
CA ARG A 203 1.75 -2.19 -9.72
C ARG A 203 1.89 -1.60 -8.32
N PHE A 204 1.23 -2.19 -7.31
CA PHE A 204 1.38 -1.78 -5.92
C PHE A 204 2.77 -2.10 -5.35
N ARG A 205 3.35 -3.26 -5.69
CA ARG A 205 4.74 -3.60 -5.37
C ARG A 205 5.68 -2.53 -5.94
N ASP A 206 5.54 -2.21 -7.22
CA ASP A 206 6.41 -1.25 -7.92
C ASP A 206 6.30 0.14 -7.27
N ALA A 207 5.10 0.56 -6.87
CA ALA A 207 4.90 1.83 -6.17
C ALA A 207 5.60 1.88 -4.80
N VAL A 208 5.55 0.78 -4.04
CA VAL A 208 6.25 0.66 -2.75
C VAL A 208 7.76 0.68 -2.94
N VAL A 209 8.28 -0.04 -3.95
CA VAL A 209 9.70 -0.06 -4.30
C VAL A 209 10.17 1.33 -4.73
N ALA A 210 9.44 1.97 -5.65
CA ALA A 210 9.79 3.31 -6.13
C ALA A 210 9.83 4.36 -5.01
N TYR A 211 8.93 4.26 -4.03
CA TYR A 211 9.00 5.07 -2.82
C TYR A 211 10.31 4.86 -2.07
N TRP A 212 10.65 3.61 -1.74
CA TRP A 212 11.86 3.33 -0.95
C TRP A 212 13.15 3.64 -1.69
N ASP A 213 13.22 3.37 -2.99
CA ASP A 213 14.37 3.71 -3.84
C ASP A 213 14.56 5.23 -3.90
N MET A 214 13.47 6.00 -3.95
CA MET A 214 13.56 7.46 -3.93
C MET A 214 14.13 7.97 -2.60
N ILE A 215 13.66 7.41 -1.48
CA ILE A 215 14.16 7.75 -0.15
C ILE A 215 15.64 7.36 0.02
N ASP A 216 16.03 6.17 -0.44
CA ASP A 216 17.41 5.67 -0.39
C ASP A 216 18.37 6.49 -1.25
N SER A 217 17.89 6.97 -2.40
CA SER A 217 18.74 7.73 -3.33
C SER A 217 19.20 9.08 -2.79
N GLY A 218 18.62 9.58 -1.70
CA GLY A 218 18.96 10.88 -1.11
C GLY A 218 18.83 12.05 -2.09
N ARG A 219 18.10 11.90 -3.21
CA ARG A 219 17.98 12.88 -4.32
C ARG A 219 17.17 14.13 -3.95
N PHE A 220 17.21 14.51 -2.69
CA PHE A 220 16.62 15.71 -2.12
C PHE A 220 17.65 16.39 -1.23
N ALA A 221 18.77 16.79 -1.81
CA ALA A 221 19.43 17.99 -1.33
C ALA A 221 18.61 19.17 -1.89
N PRO A 222 17.85 19.91 -1.08
CA PRO A 222 17.44 21.23 -1.52
C PRO A 222 18.73 22.01 -1.76
N SER A 223 18.91 22.52 -2.97
CA SER A 223 19.87 23.59 -3.22
C SER A 223 19.48 24.75 -2.29
N LEU A 224 20.13 24.82 -1.13
CA LEU A 224 20.14 25.99 -0.25
C LEU A 224 21.02 27.08 -0.88
N GLU A 225 20.72 27.42 -2.12
CA GLU A 225 21.23 28.62 -2.80
C GLU A 225 20.02 29.40 -3.32
N ALA A 226 19.52 30.29 -2.47
CA ALA A 226 18.81 31.51 -2.85
C ALA A 226 18.98 32.54 -1.72
#